data_AF-A0A536WYY1-F1
#
_entry.id   AF-A0A536WYY1-F1
#
_cell.length_a   1.000
_cell.length_b   1.000
_cell.length_c   1.000
_cell.angle_alpha   90.00
_cell.angle_beta   90.00
_cell.angle_gamma   90.00
#
_symmetry.space_group_name_H-M   'P 1'
#
loop_
_entity.id
_entity.type
_entity.pdbx_description
1 polymer ?
#
loop_
_entity_poly.entity_id
_entity_poly.type
_entity_poly.pdbx_seq_one_letter_code
_entity_poly.pdbx_strand_id
1 'polypeptide(L)'
;WASELSMIDTALLIAGVLNAAVYFDAAASDERDIRELADALYRRVDWSWSRNGGDCVLHGWKPECGFLHYGWEGYSEGIILYTLGSGSPTHPLPESSFEAWTLTYQWEHLYGTDVLYAGPLFIHLYSHAWIDFRAIRDRFMREKRCDYFENTRRAICIQTEYAQRNPNGFVGYGDNAWGLTACEGPYARVMKIAGQQHGSFGYAARGAPHGPDDGTLAGWAAAASLPFAPETALAAVRSLWAADPAHDHLLASGFNPTLRGADHNDWISPGRFGLDQGIVLLMIENHRSGLIWRLMRDCPPLRAGLRRAGFRGGWL
;
A
#
# COMPACT_ATOMS: atom_id res chain seq x y z
N TRP A 1 -12.21 24.08 11.02
CA TRP A 1 -11.58 22.84 10.54
C TRP A 1 -11.58 22.94 9.02
N ALA A 2 -10.41 23.12 8.41
CA ALA A 2 -10.23 23.28 6.96
C ALA A 2 -9.52 22.02 6.41
N SER A 3 -10.00 20.85 6.85
CA SER A 3 -9.37 19.56 6.58
C SER A 3 -10.19 18.78 5.57
N GLU A 4 -9.49 18.05 4.70
CA GLU A 4 -10.08 17.08 3.79
C GLU A 4 -10.55 15.84 4.56
N LEU A 5 -11.75 15.36 4.24
CA LEU A 5 -12.16 14.00 4.56
C LEU A 5 -11.61 13.07 3.49
N SER A 6 -10.76 12.12 3.87
CA SER A 6 -10.18 11.12 2.98
C SER A 6 -10.79 9.74 3.23
N MET A 7 -11.29 9.12 2.17
CA MET A 7 -11.95 7.82 2.28
C MET A 7 -10.96 6.67 2.47
N ILE A 8 -9.78 6.74 1.84
CA ILE A 8 -8.75 5.70 2.04
C ILE A 8 -8.17 5.75 3.45
N ASP A 9 -7.91 6.94 3.99
CA ASP A 9 -7.38 7.09 5.35
C ASP A 9 -8.42 6.64 6.38
N THR A 10 -9.70 6.94 6.13
CA THR A 10 -10.81 6.42 6.94
C THR A 10 -10.84 4.88 6.89
N ALA A 11 -10.69 4.26 5.71
CA ALA A 11 -10.68 2.81 5.58
C ALA A 11 -9.49 2.16 6.32
N LEU A 12 -8.29 2.73 6.22
CA LEU A 12 -7.11 2.24 6.93
C LEU A 12 -7.25 2.37 8.45
N LEU A 13 -7.79 3.50 8.92
CA LEU A 13 -8.12 3.68 10.34
C LEU A 13 -9.11 2.60 10.81
N ILE A 14 -10.22 2.43 10.10
CA ILE A 14 -11.26 1.44 10.44
C ILE A 14 -10.71 0.02 10.40
N ALA A 15 -9.82 -0.32 9.47
CA ALA A 15 -9.15 -1.62 9.45
C ALA A 15 -8.39 -1.88 10.76
N GLY A 16 -7.64 -0.89 11.25
CA GLY A 16 -6.95 -0.96 12.54
C GLY A 16 -7.91 -1.05 13.73
N VAL A 17 -9.00 -0.26 13.72
CA VAL A 17 -10.04 -0.30 14.77
C VAL A 17 -10.71 -1.67 14.85
N LEU A 18 -11.07 -2.25 13.70
CA LEU A 18 -11.67 -3.58 13.64
C LEU A 18 -10.67 -4.68 14.01
N ASN A 19 -9.39 -4.53 13.66
CA ASN A 19 -8.34 -5.45 14.08
C ASN A 19 -8.22 -5.50 15.61
N ALA A 20 -8.22 -4.34 16.27
CA ALA A 20 -8.21 -4.24 17.73
C ALA A 20 -9.44 -4.92 18.35
N ALA A 21 -10.62 -4.71 17.78
CA ALA A 21 -11.85 -5.35 18.25
C ALA A 21 -11.84 -6.88 18.14
N VAL A 22 -11.16 -7.44 17.13
CA VAL A 22 -10.99 -8.89 17.02
C VAL A 22 -9.93 -9.40 18.01
N TYR A 23 -8.89 -8.62 18.28
CA TYR A 23 -7.83 -9.01 19.21
C TYR A 23 -8.27 -9.00 20.69
N PHE A 24 -9.00 -7.96 21.09
CA PHE A 24 -9.53 -7.81 22.45
C PHE A 24 -10.89 -8.51 22.56
N ASP A 25 -10.88 -9.84 22.73
CA ASP A 25 -12.07 -10.68 22.75
C ASP A 25 -12.47 -11.20 24.15
N ALA A 26 -11.77 -10.80 25.21
CA ALA A 26 -12.07 -11.26 26.57
C ALA A 26 -13.40 -10.72 27.10
N ALA A 27 -13.90 -11.38 28.14
CA ALA A 27 -15.15 -11.03 28.82
C ALA A 27 -15.04 -9.80 29.75
N ALA A 28 -13.84 -9.23 29.91
CA ALA A 28 -13.60 -8.03 30.72
C ALA A 28 -14.41 -6.82 30.19
N SER A 29 -14.75 -5.87 31.07
CA SER A 29 -15.48 -4.64 30.70
C SER A 29 -14.73 -3.85 29.64
N ASP A 30 -13.43 -3.63 29.84
CA ASP A 30 -12.65 -2.72 29.02
C ASP A 30 -12.50 -3.24 27.58
N GLU A 31 -12.35 -4.55 27.42
CA GLU A 31 -12.31 -5.18 26.09
C GLU A 31 -13.68 -5.20 25.41
N ARG A 32 -14.76 -5.30 26.18
CA ARG A 32 -16.13 -5.15 25.65
C ARG A 32 -16.33 -3.74 25.10
N ASP A 33 -15.89 -2.72 25.84
CA ASP A 33 -16.00 -1.31 25.44
C ASP A 33 -15.22 -1.05 24.14
N ILE A 34 -14.03 -1.64 23.98
CA ILE A 34 -13.26 -1.57 22.72
C ILE A 34 -14.08 -2.12 21.55
N ARG A 35 -14.69 -3.30 21.71
CA ARG A 35 -15.50 -3.94 20.65
C ARG A 35 -16.74 -3.13 20.30
N GLU A 36 -17.42 -2.59 21.31
CA GLU A 36 -18.63 -1.77 21.12
C GLU A 36 -18.30 -0.45 20.41
N LEU A 37 -17.21 0.23 20.82
CA LEU A 37 -16.75 1.46 20.16
C LEU A 37 -16.30 1.20 18.72
N ALA A 38 -15.60 0.10 18.47
CA ALA A 38 -15.17 -0.27 17.12
C ALA A 38 -16.34 -0.52 16.18
N ASP A 39 -17.34 -1.30 16.61
CA ASP A 39 -18.57 -1.54 15.84
C ASP A 39 -19.33 -0.22 15.60
N ALA A 40 -19.45 0.63 16.63
CA ALA A 40 -20.10 1.93 16.51
C ALA A 40 -19.40 2.86 15.51
N LEU A 41 -18.06 2.93 15.53
CA LEU A 41 -17.28 3.72 14.57
C LEU A 41 -17.47 3.19 13.14
N TYR A 42 -17.34 1.88 12.94
CA TYR A 42 -17.50 1.26 11.62
C TYR A 42 -18.90 1.49 11.02
N ARG A 43 -19.96 1.28 11.83
CA ARG A 43 -21.34 1.47 11.40
C ARG A 43 -21.70 2.91 11.07
N ARG A 44 -20.95 3.88 11.59
CA ARG A 44 -21.18 5.31 11.34
C ARG A 44 -20.54 5.82 10.06
N VAL A 45 -19.64 5.06 9.43
CA VAL A 45 -19.05 5.48 8.16
C VAL A 45 -20.10 5.32 7.05
N ASP A 46 -20.43 6.43 6.39
CA ASP A 46 -21.36 6.44 5.26
C ASP A 46 -20.62 6.18 3.94
N TRP A 47 -20.37 4.90 3.66
CA TRP A 47 -19.67 4.49 2.44
C TRP A 47 -20.51 4.79 1.19
N SER A 48 -21.84 4.69 1.25
CA SER A 48 -22.70 5.01 0.11
C SER A 48 -22.61 6.49 -0.27
N TRP A 49 -22.64 7.39 0.72
CA TRP A 49 -22.50 8.83 0.52
C TRP A 49 -21.20 9.20 -0.19
N SER A 50 -20.10 8.48 0.10
CA SER A 50 -18.77 8.76 -0.46
C SER A 50 -18.67 8.68 -1.98
N ARG A 51 -19.67 8.12 -2.67
CA ARG A 51 -19.72 8.03 -4.13
C ARG A 51 -20.35 9.24 -4.81
N ASN A 52 -20.99 10.14 -4.05
CA ASN A 52 -21.79 11.25 -4.59
C ASN A 52 -22.78 10.81 -5.69
N GLY A 53 -23.40 9.63 -5.51
CA GLY A 53 -24.35 9.05 -6.48
C GLY A 53 -23.73 8.31 -7.67
N GLY A 54 -22.40 8.33 -7.85
CA GLY A 54 -21.68 7.57 -8.89
C GLY A 54 -21.39 6.12 -8.49
N ASP A 55 -20.72 5.36 -9.37
CA ASP A 55 -20.40 3.95 -9.11
C ASP A 55 -19.15 3.78 -8.22
N CYS A 56 -18.16 4.65 -8.34
CA CYS A 56 -16.90 4.59 -7.59
C CYS A 56 -16.92 5.51 -6.36
N VAL A 57 -16.15 5.15 -5.33
CA VAL A 57 -15.89 6.01 -4.16
C VAL A 57 -15.03 7.19 -4.58
N LEU A 58 -15.39 8.41 -4.19
CA LEU A 58 -14.57 9.60 -4.44
C LEU A 58 -13.42 9.70 -3.43
N HIS A 59 -12.31 10.31 -3.85
CA HIS A 59 -11.10 10.37 -3.02
C HIS A 59 -11.36 11.01 -1.66
N GLY A 60 -12.05 12.14 -1.68
CA GLY A 60 -12.34 12.89 -0.48
C GLY A 60 -13.36 13.99 -0.68
N TRP A 61 -13.59 14.73 0.40
CA TRP A 61 -14.54 15.83 0.47
C TRP A 61 -13.98 16.96 1.33
N LYS A 62 -14.26 18.21 0.94
CA LYS A 62 -13.89 19.42 1.70
C LYS A 62 -15.14 20.24 2.01
N PRO A 63 -15.27 20.81 3.22
CA PRO A 63 -16.40 21.67 3.58
C PRO A 63 -16.68 22.80 2.58
N GLU A 64 -15.62 23.38 2.02
CA GLU A 64 -15.69 24.56 1.17
C GLU A 64 -15.98 24.23 -0.30
N CYS A 65 -15.62 23.02 -0.76
CA CYS A 65 -15.61 22.68 -2.19
C CYS A 65 -16.44 21.43 -2.54
N GLY A 66 -16.96 20.71 -1.55
CA GLY A 66 -17.64 19.45 -1.76
C GLY A 66 -16.67 18.31 -2.08
N PHE A 67 -17.12 17.35 -2.88
CA PHE A 67 -16.32 16.20 -3.27
C PHE A 67 -15.17 16.58 -4.22
N LEU A 68 -14.04 15.91 -4.04
CA LEU A 68 -12.95 15.94 -5.01
C LEU A 68 -13.38 15.26 -6.32
N HIS A 69 -12.83 15.72 -7.44
CA HIS A 69 -13.22 15.23 -8.77
C HIS A 69 -12.71 13.83 -9.09
N TYR A 70 -11.73 13.31 -8.34
CA TYR A 70 -11.11 12.03 -8.61
C TYR A 70 -11.84 10.90 -7.87
N GLY A 71 -12.25 9.89 -8.62
CA GLY A 71 -12.75 8.62 -8.09
C GLY A 71 -11.60 7.64 -7.85
N TRP A 72 -11.76 6.79 -6.84
CA TRP A 72 -10.90 5.64 -6.65
C TRP A 72 -11.18 4.65 -7.76
N GLU A 73 -10.18 4.43 -8.62
CA GLU A 73 -10.17 3.49 -9.73
C GLU A 73 -9.07 2.43 -9.52
N GLY A 74 -9.23 1.25 -10.11
CA GLY A 74 -8.28 0.15 -10.00
C GLY A 74 -7.21 0.16 -11.10
N TYR A 75 -6.09 -0.51 -10.96
CA TYR A 75 -5.63 -1.14 -9.75
C TYR A 75 -4.95 -0.09 -8.84
N SER A 76 -5.39 -0.01 -7.59
CA SER A 76 -4.89 0.92 -6.56
C SER A 76 -4.88 0.25 -5.19
N GLU A 77 -4.41 0.94 -4.16
CA GLU A 77 -4.36 0.48 -2.77
C GLU A 77 -5.74 0.26 -2.13
N GLY A 78 -6.81 0.59 -2.84
CA GLY A 78 -8.18 0.70 -2.36
C GLY A 78 -8.96 -0.61 -2.13
N ILE A 79 -8.37 -1.80 -2.23
CA ILE A 79 -9.13 -3.06 -1.97
C ILE A 79 -9.75 -3.03 -0.56
N ILE A 80 -9.00 -2.59 0.45
CA ILE A 80 -9.49 -2.49 1.83
C ILE A 80 -10.66 -1.50 1.96
N LEU A 81 -10.61 -0.38 1.24
CA LEU A 81 -11.69 0.61 1.18
C LEU A 81 -12.97 -0.01 0.62
N TYR A 82 -12.90 -0.63 -0.56
CA TYR A 82 -14.08 -1.21 -1.17
C TYR A 82 -14.60 -2.43 -0.40
N THR A 83 -13.73 -3.26 0.15
CA THR A 83 -14.17 -4.43 0.95
C THR A 83 -14.85 -3.99 2.25
N LEU A 84 -14.27 -3.06 3.01
CA LEU A 84 -14.94 -2.53 4.21
C LEU A 84 -16.25 -1.80 3.87
N GLY A 85 -16.28 -1.03 2.78
CA GLY A 85 -17.48 -0.34 2.34
C GLY A 85 -18.59 -1.28 1.89
N SER A 86 -18.27 -2.31 1.10
CA SER A 86 -19.23 -3.35 0.72
C SER A 86 -19.69 -4.18 1.93
N GLY A 87 -18.84 -4.36 2.95
CA GLY A 87 -19.16 -5.12 4.16
C GLY A 87 -20.12 -4.43 5.12
N SER A 88 -20.38 -3.13 4.93
CA SER A 88 -21.13 -2.34 5.91
C SER A 88 -22.58 -2.81 6.05
N PRO A 89 -23.10 -2.94 7.28
CA PRO A 89 -24.50 -3.30 7.51
C PRO A 89 -25.44 -2.08 7.52
N THR A 90 -24.91 -0.85 7.56
CA THR A 90 -25.69 0.39 7.71
C THR A 90 -25.67 1.23 6.44
N HIS A 91 -24.47 1.47 5.88
CA HIS A 91 -24.27 2.33 4.72
C HIS A 91 -23.42 1.63 3.65
N PRO A 92 -23.83 0.47 3.12
CA PRO A 92 -23.01 -0.30 2.20
C PRO A 92 -22.79 0.39 0.86
N LEU A 93 -21.63 0.14 0.25
CA LEU A 93 -21.46 0.34 -1.18
C LEU A 93 -22.36 -0.62 -1.96
N PRO A 94 -22.98 -0.19 -3.07
CA PRO A 94 -23.64 -1.10 -4.01
C PRO A 94 -22.70 -2.19 -4.52
N GLU A 95 -23.26 -3.33 -4.90
CA GLU A 95 -22.47 -4.44 -5.47
C GLU A 95 -21.72 -4.02 -6.75
N SER A 96 -22.29 -3.11 -7.54
CA SER A 96 -21.66 -2.55 -8.74
C SER A 96 -20.40 -1.75 -8.46
N SER A 97 -20.21 -1.22 -7.25
CA SER A 97 -19.06 -0.36 -6.94
C SER A 97 -17.72 -1.09 -7.03
N PHE A 98 -17.65 -2.34 -6.57
CA PHE A 98 -16.42 -3.12 -6.70
C PHE A 98 -16.15 -3.50 -8.16
N GLU A 99 -17.19 -3.89 -8.90
CA GLU A 99 -17.07 -4.18 -10.33
C GLU A 99 -16.55 -2.96 -11.12
N ALA A 100 -17.17 -1.79 -10.89
CA ALA A 100 -16.75 -0.52 -11.49
C ALA A 100 -15.28 -0.20 -11.19
N TRP A 101 -14.86 -0.39 -9.94
CA TRP A 101 -13.46 -0.19 -9.53
C TRP A 101 -12.47 -1.10 -10.28
N THR A 102 -12.85 -2.35 -10.57
CA THR A 102 -11.97 -3.28 -11.31
C THR A 102 -11.86 -3.02 -12.81
N LEU A 103 -12.71 -2.17 -13.40
CA LEU A 103 -12.76 -1.96 -14.86
C LEU A 103 -11.46 -1.37 -15.44
N THR A 104 -10.70 -0.65 -14.63
CA THR A 104 -9.47 0.02 -15.04
C THR A 104 -8.21 -0.81 -14.78
N TYR A 105 -8.36 -2.04 -14.27
CA TYR A 105 -7.25 -2.98 -14.08
C TYR A 105 -6.45 -3.21 -15.36
N GLN A 106 -5.13 -3.07 -15.26
CA GLN A 106 -4.20 -3.35 -16.36
C GLN A 106 -3.46 -4.66 -16.08
N TRP A 107 -3.71 -5.68 -16.90
CA TRP A 107 -2.93 -6.93 -16.87
C TRP A 107 -1.83 -6.86 -17.91
N GLU A 108 -0.59 -6.78 -17.46
CA GLU A 108 0.57 -6.53 -18.32
C GLU A 108 1.56 -7.70 -18.28
N HIS A 109 2.40 -7.77 -19.31
CA HIS A 109 3.52 -8.71 -19.40
C HIS A 109 4.84 -7.94 -19.30
N LEU A 110 5.40 -7.86 -18.10
CA LEU A 110 6.58 -7.06 -17.78
C LEU A 110 7.73 -7.98 -17.39
N TYR A 111 8.87 -7.83 -18.06
CA TYR A 111 10.08 -8.62 -17.79
C TYR A 111 9.83 -10.14 -17.75
N GLY A 112 9.02 -10.65 -18.67
CA GLY A 112 8.69 -12.09 -18.72
C GLY A 112 7.63 -12.54 -17.72
N THR A 113 7.04 -11.62 -16.95
CA THR A 113 6.08 -11.92 -15.88
C THR A 113 4.74 -11.23 -16.13
N ASP A 114 3.65 -12.01 -16.06
CA ASP A 114 2.29 -11.47 -16.10
C ASP A 114 1.88 -10.91 -14.73
N VAL A 115 1.44 -9.65 -14.70
CA VAL A 115 1.12 -8.93 -13.46
C VAL A 115 -0.12 -8.03 -13.64
N LEU A 116 -0.97 -7.96 -12.62
CA LEU A 116 -1.91 -6.85 -12.45
C LEU A 116 -1.09 -5.64 -12.03
N TYR A 117 -0.86 -4.74 -12.98
CA TYR A 117 0.13 -3.69 -12.89
C TYR A 117 -0.37 -2.50 -12.08
N ALA A 118 0.53 -2.01 -11.22
CA ALA A 118 0.54 -0.65 -10.68
C ALA A 118 2.00 -0.31 -10.37
N GLY A 119 2.46 0.87 -10.79
CA GLY A 119 3.87 1.25 -10.71
C GLY A 119 4.38 1.38 -9.27
N PRO A 120 3.76 2.23 -8.43
CA PRO A 120 4.17 2.40 -7.04
C PRO A 120 3.89 1.17 -6.18
N LEU A 121 4.91 0.72 -5.45
CA LEU A 121 4.81 -0.55 -4.71
C LEU A 121 3.79 -0.54 -3.56
N PHE A 122 3.52 0.63 -2.93
CA PHE A 122 2.54 0.70 -1.82
C PHE A 122 1.14 0.21 -2.20
N ILE A 123 0.75 0.32 -3.47
CA ILE A 123 -0.52 -0.18 -4.01
C ILE A 123 -0.66 -1.70 -3.82
N HIS A 124 0.45 -2.42 -3.90
CA HIS A 124 0.53 -3.86 -3.67
C HIS A 124 0.76 -4.24 -2.19
N LEU A 125 0.84 -3.28 -1.28
CA LEU A 125 1.21 -3.52 0.11
C LEU A 125 0.10 -3.11 1.09
N TYR A 126 -0.58 -1.99 0.87
CA TYR A 126 -1.43 -1.36 1.90
C TYR A 126 -2.65 -2.20 2.24
N SER A 127 -3.42 -2.63 1.24
CA SER A 127 -4.52 -3.56 1.45
C SER A 127 -4.03 -4.92 1.97
N HIS A 128 -2.86 -5.36 1.53
CA HIS A 128 -2.29 -6.67 1.85
C HIS A 128 -1.74 -6.78 3.26
N ALA A 129 -1.47 -5.64 3.93
CA ALA A 129 -1.14 -5.64 5.35
C ALA A 129 -2.32 -6.16 6.20
N TRP A 130 -3.55 -5.88 5.76
CA TRP A 130 -4.78 -6.22 6.47
C TRP A 130 -5.44 -7.49 5.94
N ILE A 131 -5.40 -7.71 4.62
CA ILE A 131 -6.12 -8.80 3.97
C ILE A 131 -5.14 -9.89 3.58
N ASP A 132 -5.37 -11.11 4.10
CA ASP A 132 -4.65 -12.29 3.66
C ASP A 132 -5.16 -12.72 2.28
N PHE A 133 -4.46 -12.34 1.22
CA PHE A 133 -4.90 -12.66 -0.14
C PHE A 133 -4.56 -14.08 -0.62
N ARG A 134 -3.91 -14.90 0.21
CA ARG A 134 -3.52 -16.26 -0.21
C ARG A 134 -4.76 -17.10 -0.50
N ALA A 135 -4.82 -17.63 -1.72
CA ALA A 135 -5.88 -18.51 -2.21
C ALA A 135 -7.30 -17.91 -2.26
N ILE A 136 -7.48 -16.61 -2.02
CA ILE A 136 -8.75 -15.90 -2.26
C ILE A 136 -8.64 -15.07 -3.53
N ARG A 137 -9.68 -15.08 -4.36
CA ARG A 137 -9.66 -14.42 -5.67
C ARG A 137 -11.01 -13.78 -5.96
N ASP A 138 -11.01 -12.53 -6.40
CA ASP A 138 -12.19 -11.90 -7.00
C ASP A 138 -12.46 -12.45 -8.41
N ARG A 139 -13.41 -11.86 -9.14
CA ARG A 139 -13.73 -12.30 -10.49
C ARG A 139 -12.54 -12.20 -11.43
N PHE A 140 -11.91 -11.03 -11.51
CA PHE A 140 -10.81 -10.77 -12.44
C PHE A 140 -9.61 -11.70 -12.17
N MET A 141 -9.19 -11.83 -10.92
CA MET A 141 -8.03 -12.64 -10.55
C MET A 141 -8.27 -14.15 -10.77
N ARG A 142 -9.53 -14.62 -10.66
CA ARG A 142 -9.88 -15.99 -11.09
C ARG A 142 -9.70 -16.19 -12.59
N GLU A 143 -10.11 -15.24 -13.42
CA GLU A 143 -9.91 -15.31 -14.87
C GLU A 143 -8.42 -15.37 -15.23
N LYS A 144 -7.58 -14.64 -14.50
CA LYS A 144 -6.11 -14.67 -14.64
C LYS A 144 -5.43 -15.84 -13.93
N ARG A 145 -6.19 -16.69 -13.23
CA ARG A 145 -5.69 -17.83 -12.43
C ARG A 145 -4.60 -17.42 -11.43
N CYS A 146 -4.69 -16.21 -10.89
CA CYS A 146 -3.74 -15.61 -9.95
C CYS A 146 -4.48 -15.19 -8.67
N ASP A 147 -3.77 -14.98 -7.56
CA ASP A 147 -4.32 -14.24 -6.41
C ASP A 147 -3.46 -13.01 -6.12
N TYR A 148 -3.97 -12.08 -5.32
CA TYR A 148 -3.27 -10.82 -5.06
C TYR A 148 -1.97 -11.00 -4.26
N PHE A 149 -1.82 -12.09 -3.51
CA PHE A 149 -0.58 -12.41 -2.81
C PHE A 149 0.52 -12.76 -3.82
N GLU A 150 0.22 -13.67 -4.75
CA GLU A 150 1.12 -14.02 -5.85
C GLU A 150 1.37 -12.82 -6.78
N ASN A 151 0.36 -12.01 -7.07
CA ASN A 151 0.54 -10.79 -7.86
C ASN A 151 1.55 -9.83 -7.21
N THR A 152 1.51 -9.68 -5.89
CA THR A 152 2.44 -8.83 -5.13
C THR A 152 3.86 -9.36 -5.21
N ARG A 153 4.04 -10.68 -5.12
CA ARG A 153 5.36 -11.30 -5.35
C ARG A 153 5.91 -10.93 -6.72
N ARG A 154 5.07 -10.98 -7.75
CA ARG A 154 5.45 -10.61 -9.13
C ARG A 154 5.79 -9.14 -9.27
N ALA A 155 5.02 -8.25 -8.65
CA ALA A 155 5.31 -6.81 -8.63
C ALA A 155 6.66 -6.50 -7.95
N ILE A 156 6.98 -7.20 -6.84
CA ILE A 156 8.28 -7.11 -6.18
C ILE A 156 9.42 -7.62 -7.07
N CYS A 157 9.21 -8.73 -7.79
CA CYS A 157 10.19 -9.22 -8.76
C CYS A 157 10.46 -8.17 -9.85
N ILE A 158 9.41 -7.55 -10.40
CA ILE A 158 9.54 -6.49 -11.41
C ILE A 158 10.31 -5.28 -10.86
N GLN A 159 10.03 -4.87 -9.63
CA GLN A 159 10.73 -3.76 -8.95
C GLN A 159 12.22 -4.07 -8.73
N THR A 160 12.52 -5.30 -8.30
CA THR A 160 13.91 -5.75 -8.09
C THR A 160 14.65 -5.81 -9.43
N GLU A 161 14.03 -6.38 -10.46
CA GLU A 161 14.63 -6.46 -11.79
C GLU A 161 14.81 -5.09 -12.44
N TYR A 162 13.88 -4.16 -12.25
CA TYR A 162 14.04 -2.78 -12.69
C TYR A 162 15.27 -2.13 -12.05
N ALA A 163 15.46 -2.33 -10.74
CA ALA A 163 16.61 -1.81 -10.03
C ALA A 163 17.93 -2.43 -10.52
N GLN A 164 17.95 -3.74 -10.81
CA GLN A 164 19.11 -4.41 -11.41
C GLN A 164 19.45 -3.86 -12.79
N ARG A 165 18.42 -3.64 -13.63
CA ARG A 165 18.59 -3.09 -14.98
C ARG A 165 19.04 -1.63 -14.96
N ASN A 166 18.62 -0.87 -13.95
CA ASN A 166 18.97 0.53 -13.71
C ASN A 166 19.00 1.38 -15.00
N PRO A 167 17.86 1.51 -15.72
CA PRO A 167 17.85 2.11 -17.05
C PRO A 167 18.31 3.57 -17.08
N ASN A 168 18.22 4.27 -15.95
CA ASN A 168 18.63 5.67 -15.78
C ASN A 168 20.06 5.83 -15.22
N GLY A 169 20.73 4.74 -14.88
CA GLY A 169 22.10 4.77 -14.33
C GLY A 169 22.23 5.44 -12.97
N PHE A 170 21.18 5.45 -12.15
CA PHE A 170 21.20 6.03 -10.81
C PHE A 170 22.17 5.29 -9.88
N VAL A 171 22.85 6.03 -9.00
CA VAL A 171 23.77 5.42 -8.04
C VAL A 171 22.96 4.66 -6.98
N GLY A 172 23.47 3.48 -6.63
CA GLY A 172 22.93 2.67 -5.55
C GLY A 172 21.95 1.58 -6.00
N TYR A 173 21.28 1.71 -7.16
CA TYR A 173 20.33 0.70 -7.64
C TYR A 173 21.03 -0.64 -7.91
N GLY A 174 20.36 -1.75 -7.56
CA GLY A 174 20.86 -3.09 -7.81
C GLY A 174 20.14 -4.18 -7.00
N ASP A 175 20.78 -5.34 -6.87
CA ASP A 175 20.22 -6.53 -6.22
C ASP A 175 19.66 -6.26 -4.81
N ASN A 176 20.33 -5.39 -4.05
CA ASN A 176 20.01 -5.11 -2.64
C ASN A 176 19.53 -3.67 -2.43
N ALA A 177 19.13 -2.98 -3.50
CA ALA A 177 18.72 -1.58 -3.42
C ALA A 177 17.66 -1.30 -4.47
N TRP A 178 16.42 -1.45 -4.04
CA TRP A 178 15.20 -1.33 -4.82
C TRP A 178 14.06 -0.84 -3.91
N GLY A 179 12.89 -0.56 -4.49
CA GLY A 179 11.72 -0.11 -3.75
C GLY A 179 11.25 1.28 -4.20
N LEU A 180 10.69 1.34 -5.41
CA LEU A 180 10.03 2.54 -5.93
C LEU A 180 8.57 2.58 -5.48
N THR A 181 8.25 3.60 -4.71
CA THR A 181 6.91 3.83 -4.15
C THR A 181 6.73 5.32 -3.83
N ALA A 182 5.57 5.70 -3.29
CA ALA A 182 5.36 7.02 -2.74
C ALA A 182 6.34 7.31 -1.59
N CYS A 183 7.17 8.34 -1.75
CA CYS A 183 8.09 8.78 -0.70
C CYS A 183 8.51 10.24 -0.89
N GLU A 184 9.05 10.83 0.17
CA GLU A 184 9.76 12.10 0.06
C GLU A 184 11.08 11.93 -0.69
N GLY A 185 11.28 12.75 -1.71
CA GLY A 185 12.55 12.92 -2.41
C GLY A 185 13.06 14.36 -2.32
N PRO A 186 14.24 14.64 -2.89
CA PRO A 186 14.81 15.97 -2.89
C PRO A 186 13.95 16.95 -3.70
N TYR A 187 13.91 18.21 -3.27
CA TYR A 187 13.18 19.29 -3.97
C TYR A 187 14.12 20.10 -4.88
N ALA A 188 13.66 20.36 -6.10
CA ALA A 188 14.31 21.27 -7.06
C ALA A 188 15.81 20.98 -7.32
N ARG A 189 16.21 19.71 -7.38
CA ARG A 189 17.56 19.26 -7.77
C ARG A 189 17.54 18.74 -9.20
N VAL A 190 18.64 18.98 -9.92
CA VAL A 190 18.90 18.41 -11.25
C VAL A 190 20.19 17.59 -11.18
N MET A 191 20.11 16.35 -11.65
CA MET A 191 21.24 15.42 -11.76
C MET A 191 21.62 15.27 -13.23
N LYS A 192 22.91 15.19 -13.54
CA LYS A 192 23.39 14.84 -14.88
C LYS A 192 24.09 13.49 -14.83
N ILE A 193 23.47 12.47 -15.39
CA ILE A 193 23.93 11.08 -15.34
C ILE A 193 24.06 10.59 -16.79
N ALA A 194 25.21 10.05 -17.15
CA ALA A 194 25.49 9.56 -18.52
C ALA A 194 25.08 10.55 -19.64
N GLY A 195 25.18 11.86 -19.38
CA GLY A 195 24.80 12.90 -20.34
C GLY A 195 23.31 13.30 -20.36
N GLN A 196 22.44 12.56 -19.67
CA GLN A 196 21.02 12.85 -19.51
C GLN A 196 20.76 13.71 -18.26
N GLN A 197 19.72 14.56 -18.32
CA GLN A 197 19.28 15.35 -17.17
C GLN A 197 18.07 14.69 -16.50
N HIS A 198 18.16 14.53 -15.18
CA HIS A 198 17.08 14.00 -14.36
C HIS A 198 16.71 15.04 -13.29
N GLY A 199 15.43 15.40 -13.20
CA GLY A 199 14.92 16.28 -12.15
C GLY A 199 14.42 15.48 -10.95
N SER A 200 14.52 16.05 -9.76
CA SER A 200 13.93 15.49 -8.55
C SER A 200 12.48 15.94 -8.37
N PHE A 201 11.61 15.03 -7.93
CA PHE A 201 10.16 15.28 -7.88
C PHE A 201 9.64 15.77 -6.51
N GLY A 202 10.49 15.90 -5.50
CA GLY A 202 10.01 16.10 -4.12
C GLY A 202 9.24 14.87 -3.65
N TYR A 203 8.09 15.07 -2.99
CA TYR A 203 7.17 13.98 -2.68
C TYR A 203 6.46 13.49 -3.95
N ALA A 204 6.64 12.22 -4.30
CA ALA A 204 6.08 11.64 -5.51
C ALA A 204 5.79 10.15 -5.36
N ALA A 205 4.74 9.68 -6.03
CA ALA A 205 4.41 8.26 -6.19
C ALA A 205 5.32 7.62 -7.25
N ARG A 206 6.54 7.26 -6.86
CA ARG A 206 7.51 6.62 -7.76
C ARG A 206 7.11 5.19 -8.06
N GLY A 207 7.47 4.69 -9.24
CA GLY A 207 7.05 3.37 -9.68
C GLY A 207 7.93 2.76 -10.75
N ALA A 208 7.89 1.44 -10.85
CA ALA A 208 8.61 0.66 -11.86
C ALA A 208 7.62 -0.13 -12.73
N PRO A 209 7.90 -0.33 -14.04
CA PRO A 209 9.05 0.19 -14.78
C PRO A 209 8.76 1.52 -15.49
N HIS A 210 7.50 1.95 -15.54
CA HIS A 210 7.09 3.13 -16.31
C HIS A 210 7.33 4.47 -15.59
N GLY A 211 7.80 4.44 -14.34
CA GLY A 211 8.07 5.65 -13.57
C GLY A 211 6.85 6.20 -12.84
N PRO A 212 6.96 7.44 -12.30
CA PRO A 212 8.18 8.27 -12.33
C PRO A 212 9.32 7.67 -11.49
N ASP A 213 10.56 7.93 -11.90
CA ASP A 213 11.80 7.52 -11.22
C ASP A 213 12.84 8.66 -11.29
N ASP A 214 13.31 9.13 -10.14
CA ASP A 214 14.37 10.16 -10.00
C ASP A 214 15.58 9.67 -9.20
N GLY A 215 15.73 8.35 -9.06
CA GLY A 215 16.83 7.75 -8.29
C GLY A 215 16.57 7.70 -6.78
N THR A 216 15.37 8.09 -6.33
CA THR A 216 14.99 8.00 -4.91
C THR A 216 14.25 6.70 -4.62
N LEU A 217 14.85 5.87 -3.76
CA LEU A 217 14.28 4.62 -3.26
C LEU A 217 13.64 4.82 -1.89
N ALA A 218 12.66 4.00 -1.55
CA ALA A 218 12.05 3.99 -0.23
C ALA A 218 12.37 2.68 0.50
N GLY A 219 13.25 2.76 1.50
CA GLY A 219 13.70 1.60 2.27
C GLY A 219 12.57 0.84 2.99
N TRP A 220 11.54 1.57 3.43
CA TRP A 220 10.38 0.98 4.08
C TRP A 220 9.58 0.06 3.14
N ALA A 221 9.60 0.29 1.83
CA ALA A 221 8.87 -0.54 0.86
C ALA A 221 9.48 -1.93 0.74
N ALA A 222 10.82 -2.01 0.72
CA ALA A 222 11.55 -3.27 0.79
C ALA A 222 11.27 -4.00 2.10
N ALA A 223 11.28 -3.29 3.25
CA ALA A 223 10.95 -3.87 4.54
C ALA A 223 9.50 -4.41 4.61
N ALA A 224 8.53 -3.67 4.08
CA ALA A 224 7.13 -4.07 4.02
C ALA A 224 6.87 -5.24 3.04
N SER A 225 7.84 -5.57 2.18
CA SER A 225 7.76 -6.69 1.24
C SER A 225 8.12 -8.05 1.86
N LEU A 226 8.54 -8.07 3.13
CA LEU A 226 9.03 -9.26 3.84
C LEU A 226 8.11 -10.50 3.75
N PRO A 227 6.76 -10.40 3.86
CA PRO A 227 5.91 -11.58 3.73
C PRO A 227 5.89 -12.20 2.33
N PHE A 228 6.23 -11.41 1.31
CA PHE A 228 6.11 -11.80 -0.10
C PHE A 228 7.45 -12.20 -0.72
N ALA A 229 8.55 -11.57 -0.32
CA ALA A 229 9.88 -11.86 -0.88
C ALA A 229 10.95 -11.75 0.23
N PRO A 230 10.96 -12.67 1.21
CA PRO A 230 11.71 -12.49 2.44
C PRO A 230 13.22 -12.39 2.21
N GLU A 231 13.80 -13.19 1.33
CA GLU A 231 15.24 -13.18 1.04
C GLU A 231 15.66 -11.84 0.44
N THR A 232 14.97 -11.40 -0.62
CA THR A 232 15.24 -10.14 -1.33
C THR A 232 14.97 -8.92 -0.44
N ALA A 233 13.89 -8.94 0.34
CA ALA A 233 13.54 -7.89 1.29
C ALA A 233 14.61 -7.76 2.39
N LEU A 234 15.01 -8.86 3.03
CA LEU A 234 16.03 -8.83 4.09
C LEU A 234 17.39 -8.40 3.55
N ALA A 235 17.77 -8.79 2.34
CA ALA A 235 19.00 -8.35 1.71
C ALA A 235 19.00 -6.82 1.50
N ALA A 236 17.89 -6.27 1.01
CA ALA A 236 17.74 -4.83 0.82
C ALA A 236 17.73 -4.04 2.14
N VAL A 237 16.99 -4.52 3.15
CA VAL A 237 16.96 -3.89 4.49
C VAL A 237 18.34 -3.90 5.14
N ARG A 238 19.10 -4.99 5.02
CA ARG A 238 20.49 -5.05 5.53
C ARG A 238 21.41 -4.08 4.82
N SER A 239 21.26 -3.94 3.49
CA SER A 239 22.05 -3.00 2.70
C SER A 239 21.74 -1.55 3.11
N LEU A 240 20.46 -1.20 3.27
CA LEU A 240 20.05 0.11 3.73
C LEU A 240 20.57 0.39 5.16
N TRP A 241 20.42 -0.57 6.06
CA TRP A 241 20.89 -0.45 7.44
C TRP A 241 22.40 -0.20 7.51
N ALA A 242 23.18 -0.89 6.68
CA ALA A 242 24.64 -0.68 6.62
C ALA A 242 25.03 0.67 6.01
N ALA A 243 24.16 1.27 5.20
CA ALA A 243 24.38 2.55 4.53
C ALA A 243 23.89 3.76 5.36
N ASP A 244 22.97 3.56 6.32
CA ASP A 244 22.46 4.62 7.18
C ASP A 244 23.43 4.90 8.34
N PRO A 245 24.13 6.04 8.38
CA PRO A 245 25.05 6.36 9.47
C PRO A 245 24.33 6.54 10.81
N ALA A 246 23.04 6.89 10.80
CA ALA A 246 22.27 7.13 12.00
C ALA A 246 21.93 5.84 12.75
N HIS A 247 21.85 4.70 12.04
CA HIS A 247 21.42 3.41 12.59
C HIS A 247 20.17 3.52 13.48
N ASP A 248 19.23 4.36 13.06
CA ASP A 248 18.00 4.60 13.81
C ASP A 248 16.99 3.49 13.54
N HIS A 249 16.17 3.15 14.52
CA HIS A 249 15.12 2.14 14.36
C HIS A 249 13.98 2.62 13.45
N LEU A 250 13.90 3.92 13.14
CA LEU A 250 12.93 4.48 12.21
C LEU A 250 13.53 4.66 10.81
N LEU A 251 12.82 4.18 9.80
CA LEU A 251 13.22 4.30 8.40
C LEU A 251 12.90 5.69 7.86
N ALA A 252 13.85 6.32 7.17
CA ALA A 252 13.59 7.52 6.39
C ALA A 252 12.58 7.24 5.26
N SER A 253 11.82 8.26 4.84
CA SER A 253 10.84 8.10 3.76
C SER A 253 11.52 7.74 2.44
N GLY A 254 12.63 8.41 2.11
CA GLY A 254 13.36 8.21 0.87
C GLY A 254 14.87 8.35 1.02
N PHE A 255 15.58 7.74 0.08
CA PHE A 255 17.04 7.70 0.00
C PHE A 255 17.47 7.82 -1.45
N ASN A 256 18.44 8.70 -1.73
CA ASN A 256 18.94 8.95 -3.08
C ASN A 256 20.48 9.09 -3.09
N PRO A 257 21.22 7.99 -3.29
CA PRO A 257 22.70 8.01 -3.38
C PRO A 257 23.27 8.81 -4.54
N THR A 258 22.47 9.05 -5.58
CA THR A 258 22.89 9.84 -6.74
C THR A 258 23.15 11.29 -6.33
N LEU A 259 22.42 11.77 -5.34
CA LEU A 259 22.56 13.12 -4.80
C LEU A 259 23.39 13.08 -3.52
N ARG A 260 24.71 13.19 -3.65
CA ARG A 260 25.57 13.35 -2.49
C ARG A 260 25.57 14.79 -1.99
N GLY A 261 25.45 14.95 -0.68
CA GLY A 261 25.59 16.21 0.04
C GLY A 261 27.01 16.77 -0.05
N ALA A 262 27.17 18.02 0.39
CA ALA A 262 28.48 18.69 0.45
C ALA A 262 29.46 18.01 1.43
N ASP A 263 28.92 17.23 2.36
CA ASP A 263 29.62 16.36 3.31
C ASP A 263 29.97 14.97 2.72
N HIS A 264 29.71 14.77 1.42
CA HIS A 264 29.90 13.51 0.69
C HIS A 264 29.00 12.35 1.11
N ASN A 265 27.99 12.60 1.96
CA ASN A 265 27.00 11.60 2.34
C ASN A 265 25.88 11.52 1.30
N ASP A 266 25.27 10.34 1.16
CA ASP A 266 24.11 10.13 0.30
C ASP A 266 22.89 10.93 0.82
N TRP A 267 21.99 11.38 -0.07
CA TRP A 267 20.80 12.11 0.37
C TRP A 267 19.83 11.17 1.06
N ILE A 268 19.46 11.51 2.30
CA ILE A 268 18.45 10.81 3.11
C ILE A 268 17.36 11.82 3.45
N SER A 269 16.10 11.43 3.26
CA SER A 269 14.94 12.22 3.65
C SER A 269 14.95 12.49 5.17
N PRO A 270 14.75 13.75 5.61
CA PRO A 270 14.54 14.03 7.03
C PRO A 270 13.16 13.57 7.52
N GLY A 271 12.23 13.30 6.58
CA GLY A 271 10.88 12.84 6.85
C GLY A 271 10.81 11.40 7.32
N ARG A 272 10.01 11.18 8.37
CA ARG A 272 9.64 9.86 8.90
C ARG A 272 8.14 9.85 9.14
N PHE A 273 7.42 9.07 8.34
CA PHE A 273 5.96 9.11 8.32
C PHE A 273 5.37 7.89 9.02
N GLY A 274 4.31 8.12 9.81
CA GLY A 274 3.63 7.05 10.54
C GLY A 274 3.05 5.96 9.64
N LEU A 275 2.63 6.32 8.42
CA LEU A 275 2.16 5.37 7.41
C LEU A 275 3.28 4.42 6.93
N ASP A 276 4.48 4.96 6.64
CA ASP A 276 5.67 4.19 6.25
C ASP A 276 6.09 3.22 7.37
N GLN A 277 6.15 3.71 8.61
CA GLN A 277 6.58 2.87 9.75
C GLN A 277 5.50 1.84 10.14
N GLY A 278 4.22 2.25 10.12
CA GLY A 278 3.11 1.42 10.52
C GLY A 278 3.00 0.18 9.65
N ILE A 279 3.10 0.32 8.32
CA ILE A 279 3.04 -0.84 7.43
C ILE A 279 4.23 -1.80 7.62
N VAL A 280 5.43 -1.28 7.87
CA VAL A 280 6.61 -2.12 8.14
C VAL A 280 6.37 -3.00 9.36
N LEU A 281 5.83 -2.45 10.46
CA LEU A 281 5.50 -3.21 11.65
C LEU A 281 4.46 -4.30 11.39
N LEU A 282 3.37 -3.95 10.70
CA LEU A 282 2.31 -4.91 10.35
C LEU A 282 2.85 -6.05 9.48
N MET A 283 3.69 -5.74 8.50
CA MET A 283 4.25 -6.72 7.58
C MET A 283 5.32 -7.60 8.24
N ILE A 284 6.14 -7.05 9.14
CA ILE A 284 7.06 -7.87 9.95
C ILE A 284 6.27 -8.88 10.78
N GLU A 285 5.20 -8.46 11.45
CA GLU A 285 4.39 -9.37 12.28
C GLU A 285 3.62 -10.40 11.42
N ASN A 286 3.13 -9.99 10.25
CA ASN A 286 2.52 -10.91 9.30
C ASN A 286 3.49 -11.95 8.76
N HIS A 287 4.75 -11.57 8.51
CA HIS A 287 5.79 -12.51 8.13
C HIS A 287 6.15 -13.46 9.27
N ARG A 288 6.34 -12.94 10.49
CA ARG A 288 6.80 -13.72 11.65
C ARG A 288 5.77 -14.72 12.15
N SER A 289 4.54 -14.27 12.30
CA SER A 289 3.48 -15.11 12.84
C SER A 289 2.25 -15.11 11.95
N GLY A 290 1.94 -14.04 11.22
CA GLY A 290 0.67 -13.91 10.50
C GLY A 290 -0.47 -13.42 11.39
N LEU A 291 -0.16 -12.72 12.49
CA LEU A 291 -1.14 -12.28 13.49
C LEU A 291 -2.23 -11.41 12.89
N ILE A 292 -1.86 -10.34 12.18
CA ILE A 292 -2.83 -9.38 11.64
C ILE A 292 -3.75 -10.08 10.65
N TRP A 293 -3.18 -10.90 9.76
CA TRP A 293 -3.95 -11.75 8.87
C TRP A 293 -4.88 -12.73 9.58
N ARG A 294 -4.44 -13.42 10.63
CA ARG A 294 -5.33 -14.31 11.42
C ARG A 294 -6.52 -13.54 11.98
N LEU A 295 -6.27 -12.42 12.63
CA LEU A 295 -7.32 -11.58 13.21
C LEU A 295 -8.29 -11.07 12.14
N MET A 296 -7.77 -10.53 11.04
CA MET A 296 -8.62 -9.99 9.98
C MET A 296 -9.40 -11.06 9.23
N ARG A 297 -8.93 -12.31 9.16
CA ARG A 297 -9.71 -13.44 8.63
C ARG A 297 -10.98 -13.73 9.44
N ASP A 298 -10.98 -13.40 10.73
CA ASP A 298 -12.11 -13.56 11.63
C ASP A 298 -12.95 -12.29 11.78
N CYS A 299 -12.56 -11.18 11.14
CA CYS A 299 -13.30 -9.92 11.13
C CYS A 299 -14.60 -10.01 10.29
N PRO A 300 -15.80 -9.97 10.90
CA PRO A 300 -17.05 -10.16 10.15
C PRO A 300 -17.32 -9.11 9.07
N PRO A 301 -17.10 -7.79 9.31
CA PRO A 301 -17.18 -6.77 8.27
C PRO A 301 -16.34 -7.08 7.03
N LEU A 302 -15.07 -7.45 7.21
CA LEU A 302 -14.16 -7.73 6.11
C LEU A 302 -14.62 -8.95 5.31
N ARG A 303 -15.02 -10.03 5.98
CA ARG A 303 -15.52 -11.25 5.31
C ARG A 303 -16.78 -10.97 4.49
N ALA A 304 -17.73 -10.23 5.06
CA ALA A 304 -18.96 -9.84 4.36
C ALA A 304 -18.61 -9.00 3.12
N GLY A 305 -17.69 -8.06 3.27
CA GLY A 305 -17.13 -7.22 2.22
C GLY A 305 -16.52 -8.01 1.07
N LEU A 306 -15.55 -8.87 1.38
CA LEU A 306 -14.89 -9.74 0.40
C LEU A 306 -15.89 -10.61 -0.36
N ARG A 307 -16.87 -11.21 0.32
CA ARG A 307 -17.90 -12.03 -0.34
C ARG A 307 -18.77 -11.21 -1.29
N ARG A 308 -19.18 -10.00 -0.90
CA ARG A 308 -19.95 -9.06 -1.72
C ARG A 308 -19.13 -8.51 -2.90
N ALA A 309 -17.84 -8.29 -2.71
CA ALA A 309 -16.88 -7.96 -3.77
C ALA A 309 -16.54 -9.17 -4.69
N GLY A 310 -17.24 -10.30 -4.55
CA GLY A 310 -17.06 -11.44 -5.43
C GLY A 310 -15.81 -12.29 -5.15
N PHE A 311 -15.09 -12.09 -4.04
CA PHE A 311 -13.98 -12.96 -3.64
C PHE A 311 -14.47 -14.35 -3.24
N ARG A 312 -13.73 -15.38 -3.63
CA ARG A 312 -14.00 -16.80 -3.32
C ARG A 312 -12.70 -17.57 -3.12
N GLY A 313 -12.79 -18.73 -2.45
CA GLY A 313 -11.68 -19.67 -2.24
C GLY A 313 -10.98 -19.50 -0.89
N GLY A 314 -9.92 -20.27 -0.68
CA GLY A 314 -9.02 -20.13 0.48
C GLY A 314 -9.74 -20.23 1.82
N TRP A 315 -9.51 -19.23 2.67
CA TRP A 315 -10.05 -19.14 4.03
C TRP A 315 -11.43 -18.46 4.12
N LEU A 316 -11.92 -17.89 3.02
CA LEU A 316 -13.14 -17.08 3.00
C LEU A 316 -14.40 -17.93 3.04
#